data_AF-A0A5K0XBD0-F1
#
_entry.id   AF-A0A5K0XBD0-F1
#
_cell.length_a   1.000
_cell.length_b   1.000
_cell.length_c   1.000
_cell.angle_alpha   90.00
_cell.angle_beta   90.00
_cell.angle_gamma   90.00
#
_symmetry.space_group_name_H-M   'P 1'
#
loop_
_entity.id
_entity.type
_entity.pdbx_description
1 polymer ?
#
loop_
_entity_poly.entity_id
_entity_poly.type
_entity_poly.pdbx_seq_one_letter_code
_entity_poly.pdbx_strand_id
1 'polypeptide(L)' 'ASALLLFNTSDRLTYPEIMSQLNLTDEDVVRLLHSLSCAKYKILNKEPNTRSVAQTDTFEFNSKFTDKLKRIK' A
#
# COMPACT_ATOMS: atom_id res chain seq x y z
N ALA A 1 -5.28 -10.77 6.84
CA ALA A 1 -4.39 -10.73 5.66
C ALA A 1 -3.56 -9.46 5.72
N SER A 2 -2.30 -9.48 5.30
CA SER A 2 -1.43 -8.29 5.31
C SER A 2 -1.53 -7.58 3.97
N ALA A 3 -1.64 -6.24 3.95
CA ALA A 3 -1.80 -5.45 2.71
C ALA A 3 -0.68 -5.72 1.69
N LEU A 4 0.54 -5.95 2.16
CA LEU A 4 1.71 -6.26 1.32
C LEU A 4 1.59 -7.59 0.55
N LEU A 5 0.81 -8.55 1.04
CA LEU A 5 0.62 -9.82 0.35
C LEU A 5 -0.15 -9.66 -0.96
N LEU A 6 -1.02 -8.65 -1.05
CA LEU A 6 -1.77 -8.35 -2.27
C LEU A 6 -0.84 -7.89 -3.41
N PHE A 7 0.27 -7.26 -3.03
CA PHE A 7 1.27 -6.79 -3.98
C PHE A 7 2.21 -7.90 -4.48
N ASN A 8 2.16 -9.12 -3.91
CA ASN A 8 2.88 -10.28 -4.47
C ASN A 8 2.22 -10.81 -5.75
N THR A 9 0.92 -10.57 -5.94
CA THR A 9 0.17 -11.03 -7.13
C THR A 9 -0.03 -9.92 -8.16
N SER A 10 -0.05 -8.66 -7.72
CA SER A 10 -0.25 -7.49 -8.59
C SER A 10 0.63 -6.33 -8.13
N ASP A 11 1.51 -5.83 -8.98
CA ASP A 11 2.36 -4.69 -8.65
C ASP A 11 1.56 -3.39 -8.42
N ARG A 12 0.37 -3.26 -9.02
CA ARG A 12 -0.47 -2.07 -8.94
C ARG A 12 -1.89 -2.45 -8.58
N LEU A 13 -2.45 -1.81 -7.56
CA LEU A 13 -3.78 -2.05 -7.04
C LEU A 13 -4.46 -0.73 -6.69
N THR A 14 -5.74 -0.62 -7.00
CA THR A 14 -6.57 0.52 -6.60
C THR A 14 -7.09 0.33 -5.17
N TYR A 15 -7.43 1.43 -4.50
CA TYR A 15 -8.05 1.38 -3.18
C TYR A 15 -9.20 0.36 -3.04
N PRO A 16 -10.22 0.33 -3.93
CA PRO A 16 -11.33 -0.62 -3.81
C PRO A 16 -10.90 -2.08 -3.98
N GLU A 17 -9.89 -2.37 -4.81
CA GLU A 17 -9.33 -3.72 -4.93
C GLU A 17 -8.66 -4.16 -3.63
N ILE A 18 -7.86 -3.27 -3.04
CA ILE A 18 -7.18 -3.51 -1.76
C ILE A 18 -8.20 -3.73 -0.65
N MET A 19 -9.24 -2.89 -0.60
CA MET A 19 -10.33 -3.00 0.38
C MET A 19 -11.08 -4.33 0.23
N SER A 20 -11.44 -4.71 -1.00
CA SER A 20 -12.15 -5.96 -1.29
C SER A 20 -11.32 -7.20 -0.91
N GLN A 21 -10.00 -7.13 -1.05
CA GLN A 21 -9.11 -8.25 -0.75
C GLN A 21 -8.70 -8.33 0.73
N LEU A 22 -8.52 -7.18 1.39
CA LEU A 22 -8.20 -7.13 2.81
C LEU A 22 -9.41 -7.45 3.70
N ASN A 23 -10.61 -7.20 3.19
CA ASN A 23 -11.87 -7.39 3.92
C ASN A 23 -11.90 -6.62 5.27
N LEU A 24 -11.21 -5.49 5.33
CA LEU A 24 -11.09 -4.60 6.48
C LEU A 24 -12.02 -3.39 6.36
N THR A 25 -12.15 -2.62 7.44
CA THR A 25 -12.86 -1.33 7.42
C THR A 25 -12.10 -0.28 6.63
N ASP A 26 -12.81 0.72 6.10
CA ASP A 26 -12.23 1.83 5.35
C ASP A 26 -11.13 2.56 6.15
N GLU A 27 -11.39 2.84 7.44
CA GLU A 27 -10.42 3.47 8.34
C GLU A 27 -9.13 2.65 8.50
N ASP A 28 -9.24 1.33 8.66
CA ASP A 28 -8.08 0.45 8.80
C ASP A 28 -7.23 0.42 7.51
N VAL A 29 -7.88 0.33 6.35
CA VAL A 29 -7.20 0.31 5.04
C VAL A 29 -6.52 1.65 4.77
N VAL A 30 -7.21 2.77 5.00
CA VAL A 30 -6.65 4.12 4.86
C VAL A 30 -5.43 4.29 5.76
N ARG A 31 -5.51 3.85 7.03
CA ARG A 31 -4.38 3.96 7.97
C ARG A 31 -3.19 3.11 7.54
N LEU A 32 -3.44 1.89 7.06
CA LEU A 32 -2.43 0.99 6.50
C LEU A 32 -1.75 1.61 5.28
N LEU A 33 -2.52 2.03 4.28
CA LEU A 33 -2.00 2.59 3.04
C LEU A 33 -1.28 3.92 3.25
N HIS A 34 -1.80 4.77 4.14
CA HIS A 34 -1.13 6.01 4.52
C HIS A 34 0.22 5.72 5.19
N SER A 35 0.29 4.75 6.10
CA SER A 35 1.56 4.35 6.72
C SER A 35 2.54 3.79 5.68
N LEU A 36 2.10 2.90 4.79
CA LEU A 36 2.96 2.27 3.78
C LEU A 36 3.46 3.24 2.69
N SER A 37 2.64 4.24 2.35
CA SER A 37 2.95 5.21 1.28
C SER A 37 3.68 6.45 1.78
N CYS A 38 3.41 6.88 3.02
CA CYS A 38 3.95 8.10 3.60
C CYS A 38 5.10 7.85 4.60
N ALA A 39 5.40 6.59 4.93
CA ALA A 39 6.56 6.25 5.76
C ALA A 39 7.88 6.62 5.08
N LYS A 40 8.94 6.72 5.92
CA LYS A 40 10.33 7.01 5.53
C LYS A 40 10.84 6.20 4.33
N TYR A 41 10.31 4.99 4.19
CA TYR A 41 10.73 3.98 3.23
C TYR A 41 9.86 3.90 1.97
N LYS A 42 8.68 4.56 1.94
CA LYS A 42 7.73 4.59 0.81
C LYS A 42 7.63 3.24 0.10
N ILE A 43 7.12 2.24 0.81
CA ILE A 43 6.99 0.86 0.31
C ILE A 43 5.98 0.82 -0.83
N LEU A 44 4.93 1.65 -0.74
CA LEU A 44 3.96 1.87 -1.81
C LEU A 44 4.12 3.27 -2.40
N ASN A 45 4.13 3.35 -3.72
CA ASN A 45 3.98 4.57 -4.47
C ASN A 45 2.49 4.85 -4.65
N LYS A 46 2.05 6.01 -4.15
CA LYS A 46 0.67 6.46 -4.26
C LYS A 46 0.52 7.46 -5.39
N GLU A 47 -0.48 7.26 -6.23
CA GLU A 47 -0.84 8.20 -7.29
C GLU A 47 -2.34 8.52 -7.28
N PRO A 48 -2.72 9.80 -7.14
CA PRO A 48 -1.89 10.98 -6.93
C PRO A 48 -1.24 11.03 -5.53
N ASN A 49 -0.02 11.57 -5.43
CA ASN A 49 0.73 11.69 -4.18
C ASN A 49 0.21 12.85 -3.31
N THR A 50 -0.99 12.67 -2.76
CA THR A 50 -1.62 13.58 -1.80
C THR A 50 -1.44 13.07 -0.37
N ARG A 51 -1.54 13.97 0.61
CA ARG A 51 -1.42 13.64 2.05
C ARG A 51 -2.52 12.71 2.57
N SER A 52 -3.68 12.69 1.91
CA SER A 52 -4.81 11.86 2.29
C SER A 52 -4.94 10.68 1.33
N VAL A 53 -5.41 9.53 1.82
CA VAL A 53 -5.80 8.41 0.96
C VAL A 53 -7.26 8.59 0.59
N ALA A 54 -7.54 8.63 -0.71
CA ALA A 54 -8.86 8.63 -1.28
C ALA A 54 -9.16 7.28 -1.94
N GLN A 55 -10.45 6.95 -2.06
CA GLN A 55 -10.90 5.70 -2.68
C GLN A 55 -10.62 5.64 -4.20
N THR A 56 -10.28 6.77 -4.81
CA THR A 56 -9.87 6.86 -6.22
C THR A 56 -8.36 6.71 -6.40
N ASP A 57 -7.60 6.64 -5.31
CA ASP A 57 -6.15 6.57 -5.39
C ASP A 57 -5.68 5.18 -5.79
N THR A 58 -4.57 5.16 -6.51
CA THR A 58 -3.89 3.91 -6.88
C THR A 58 -2.59 3.78 -6.11
N PHE A 59 -2.29 2.54 -5.73
CA PHE A 59 -1.09 2.17 -5.01
C PHE A 59 -0.30 1.20 -5.86
N GLU A 60 0.98 1.48 -6.03
CA GLU A 60 1.91 0.63 -6.73
C GLU A 60 3.00 0.20 -5.76
N PHE A 61 3.38 -1.07 -5.80
CA PHE A 61 4.52 -1.57 -5.06
C PHE A 61 5.79 -0.90 -5.57
N ASN A 62 6.51 -0.23 -4.68
CA ASN A 62 7.79 0.36 -5.03
C ASN A 62 8.83 -0.76 -5.19
N SER A 63 8.93 -1.35 -6.37
CA SER A 63 9.91 -2.41 -6.66
C SER A 63 11.38 -1.91 -6.57
N LYS A 64 11.60 -0.60 -6.63
CA LYS A 64 12.88 0.06 -6.32
C LYS A 64 13.15 0.17 -4.81
N PHE A 65 12.20 -0.24 -3.98
CA PHE A 65 12.42 -0.45 -2.56
C PHE A 65 13.35 -1.65 -2.35
N THR A 66 14.64 -1.40 -2.55
CA THR A 66 15.69 -2.34 -2.16
C THR A 66 15.91 -2.20 -0.66
N ASP A 67 15.16 -2.96 0.13
CA ASP A 67 15.59 -3.27 1.48
C ASP A 67 16.83 -4.18 1.36
N LYS A 68 18.02 -3.61 1.55
CA LYS A 68 19.28 -4.37 1.68
C LYS A 68 19.27 -5.31 2.91
N LEU A 69 18.15 -5.41 3.63
CA LEU A 69 18.00 -6.20 4.83
C LEU A 69 17.07 -7.38 4.57
N LYS A 70 17.71 -8.54 4.36
CA LYS A 70 17.10 -9.86 4.60
C LYS A 70 16.38 -9.83 5.97
N ARG A 71 15.05 -9.91 5.97
CA ARG A 71 14.09 -9.84 7.11
C ARG A 71 13.66 -8.43 7.51
N ILE A 72 12.46 -8.06 7.07
CA ILE A 72 11.57 -7.16 7.81
C ILE A 72 11.00 -7.98 8.99
N LYS A 73 11.12 -7.46 10.22
CA LYS A 73 10.73 -8.13 11.47
C LYS A 73 9.44 -7.53 12.00
#